data_AF-A0A0E1NL64-F1
#
_entry.id   AF-A0A0E1NL64-F1
#
_cell.length_a   1.000
_cell.length_b   1.000
_cell.length_c   1.000
_cell.angle_alpha   90.00
_cell.angle_beta   90.00
_cell.angle_gamma   90.00
#
_symmetry.space_group_name_H-M   'P 1'
#
loop_
_entity.id
_entity.type
_entity.pdbx_description
1 polymer ?
#
loop_
_entity_poly.entity_id
_entity_poly.type
_entity_poly.pdbx_seq_one_letter_code
_entity_poly.pdbx_strand_id
1 'polypeptide(L)'
;MATNETDSKQGRYAAYIDSLITISPKSQATIAKEVGYKNANNLSLIKSGKIPLPVDKVRALAVALDADPVRLMLMVLEERHPELLEFFREEGTAPLSADEKRVLEAFRNRFGDQRGASDQVVEAIKKL
;
A
#
# COMPACT_ATOMS: atom_id res chain seq x y z
N MET A 1 30.23 -1.28 -29.32
CA MET A 1 29.24 -0.47 -28.58
C MET A 1 28.06 -1.36 -28.28
N ALA A 2 27.97 -1.90 -27.06
CA ALA A 2 26.80 -2.63 -26.61
C ALA A 2 25.98 -1.68 -25.73
N THR A 3 24.82 -1.27 -26.24
CA THR A 3 23.79 -0.59 -25.46
C THR A 3 23.21 -1.62 -24.49
N ASN A 4 23.64 -1.58 -23.23
CA ASN A 4 22.94 -2.26 -22.15
C ASN A 4 21.64 -1.50 -21.87
N GLU A 5 20.60 -1.82 -22.64
CA GLU A 5 19.22 -1.55 -22.25
C GLU A 5 18.94 -2.43 -21.02
N THR A 6 19.17 -1.85 -19.84
CA THR A 6 18.67 -2.42 -18.61
C THR A 6 17.18 -2.14 -18.61
N ASP A 7 16.41 -3.08 -19.15
CA ASP A 7 14.95 -3.09 -19.06
C ASP A 7 14.59 -3.27 -17.59
N SER A 8 14.63 -2.17 -16.83
CA SER A 8 14.36 -2.17 -15.39
C SER A 8 12.87 -2.43 -15.24
N LYS A 9 12.53 -3.68 -14.93
CA LYS A 9 11.18 -4.10 -14.59
C LYS A 9 10.63 -3.12 -13.54
N GLN A 10 9.69 -2.27 -13.95
CA GLN A 10 9.11 -1.22 -13.10
C GLN A 10 8.55 -1.87 -11.82
N GLY A 11 8.90 -1.31 -10.65
CA GLY A 11 8.42 -1.79 -9.35
C GLY A 11 6.89 -1.83 -9.28
N ARG A 12 6.32 -2.77 -8.51
CA ARG A 12 4.88 -3.03 -8.48
C ARG A 12 4.12 -1.82 -7.96
N TYR A 13 4.60 -1.19 -6.89
CA TYR A 13 3.96 0.02 -6.38
C TYR A 13 4.18 1.22 -7.32
N ALA A 14 5.31 1.28 -8.03
CA ALA A 14 5.59 2.36 -9.00
C ALA A 14 4.64 2.29 -10.20
N ALA A 15 4.42 1.10 -10.76
CA ALA A 15 3.43 0.87 -11.81
C ALA A 15 2.00 1.16 -11.34
N TYR A 16 1.67 0.82 -10.09
CA TYR A 16 0.39 1.15 -9.49
C TYR A 16 0.21 2.68 -9.33
N ILE A 17 1.23 3.42 -8.91
CA ILE A 17 1.19 4.88 -8.83
C ILE A 17 1.04 5.49 -10.24
N ASP A 18 1.75 4.96 -11.24
CA ASP A 18 1.68 5.47 -12.61
C ASP A 18 0.27 5.30 -13.21
N SER A 19 -0.38 4.15 -12.96
CA SER A 19 -1.75 3.94 -13.40
C SER A 19 -2.74 4.88 -12.70
N LEU A 20 -2.60 5.09 -11.38
CA LEU A 20 -3.42 6.04 -10.62
C LEU A 20 -3.25 7.48 -11.11
N ILE A 21 -2.02 7.90 -11.41
CA ILE A 21 -1.74 9.23 -11.98
C ILE A 21 -2.38 9.36 -13.37
N THR A 22 -2.32 8.31 -14.18
CA THR A 22 -2.84 8.31 -15.56
C THR A 22 -4.36 8.47 -15.60
N ILE A 23 -5.09 7.86 -14.66
CA ILE A 23 -6.54 7.97 -14.59
C ILE A 23 -7.03 9.18 -13.76
N SER A 24 -6.12 9.85 -13.05
CA SER A 24 -6.47 11.00 -12.21
C SER A 24 -6.85 12.20 -13.08
N PRO A 25 -7.92 12.94 -12.74
CA PRO A 25 -8.24 14.20 -13.41
C PRO A 25 -7.27 15.33 -13.00
N LYS A 26 -6.42 15.11 -11.99
CA LYS A 26 -5.48 16.11 -11.47
C LYS A 26 -4.18 16.09 -12.27
N SER A 27 -3.61 17.28 -12.51
CA SER A 27 -2.25 17.37 -13.06
C SER A 27 -1.22 16.80 -12.07
N GLN A 28 -0.10 16.29 -12.58
CA GLN A 28 1.01 15.83 -11.74
C GLN A 28 1.56 16.95 -10.82
N ALA A 29 1.54 18.21 -11.29
CA ALA A 29 1.95 19.35 -10.47
C ALA A 29 0.99 19.60 -9.30
N THR A 30 -0.31 19.45 -9.52
CA THR A 30 -1.34 19.52 -8.48
C THR A 30 -1.15 18.42 -7.45
N ILE A 31 -1.00 17.16 -7.91
CA ILE A 31 -0.76 16.01 -7.04
C ILE A 31 0.51 16.22 -6.21
N ALA A 32 1.62 16.63 -6.84
CA ALA A 32 2.87 16.88 -6.14
C ALA A 32 2.73 17.95 -5.03
N LYS A 33 1.96 19.01 -5.29
CA LYS A 33 1.67 20.05 -4.29
C LYS A 33 0.83 19.50 -3.13
N GLU A 34 -0.21 18.71 -3.40
CA GLU A 34 -1.05 18.08 -2.38
C GLU A 34 -0.26 17.12 -1.47
N VAL A 35 0.72 16.41 -2.04
CA VAL A 35 1.64 15.52 -1.29
C VAL A 35 2.70 16.30 -0.50
N GLY A 36 2.85 17.60 -0.78
CA GLY A 36 3.83 18.47 -0.16
C GLY A 36 5.24 18.32 -0.74
N TYR A 37 5.36 17.95 -2.01
CA TYR A 37 6.62 18.05 -2.74
C TYR A 37 6.86 19.48 -3.22
N LYS A 38 8.08 19.99 -2.99
CA LYS A 38 8.52 21.29 -3.51
C LYS A 38 8.73 21.27 -5.02
N ASN A 39 9.08 20.11 -5.58
CA ASN A 39 9.36 19.93 -7.00
C ASN A 39 8.44 18.85 -7.58
N ALA A 40 7.68 19.21 -8.63
CA ALA A 40 6.78 18.30 -9.32
C ALA A 40 7.49 17.09 -9.96
N ASN A 41 8.78 17.22 -10.27
CA ASN A 41 9.59 16.14 -10.87
C ASN A 41 9.72 14.90 -9.96
N ASN A 42 9.55 15.05 -8.64
CA ASN A 42 9.60 13.90 -7.73
C ASN A 42 8.57 12.83 -8.10
N LEU A 43 7.38 13.24 -8.55
CA LEU A 43 6.32 12.30 -8.90
C LEU A 43 6.67 11.51 -10.17
N SER A 44 7.28 12.15 -11.16
CA SER A 44 7.81 11.50 -12.36
C SER A 44 8.89 10.46 -12.05
N LEU A 45 9.79 10.79 -11.11
CA LEU A 45 10.85 9.87 -10.69
C LEU A 45 10.30 8.68 -9.88
N ILE A 46 9.31 8.90 -9.02
CA ILE A 46 8.66 7.86 -8.22
C ILE A 46 7.88 6.90 -9.13
N LYS A 47 7.02 7.42 -10.01
CA LYS A 47 6.19 6.58 -10.88
C LYS A 47 7.00 5.77 -11.88
N SER A 48 8.17 6.28 -12.29
CA SER A 48 9.13 5.53 -13.12
C SER A 48 10.04 4.58 -12.33
N GLY A 49 9.91 4.51 -11.01
CA GLY A 49 10.73 3.64 -10.14
C GLY A 49 12.18 4.12 -9.95
N LYS A 50 12.54 5.31 -10.43
CA LYS A 50 13.91 5.86 -10.30
C LYS A 50 14.26 6.27 -8.87
N ILE A 51 13.27 6.67 -8.09
CA ILE A 51 13.43 6.94 -6.65
C ILE A 51 12.31 6.26 -5.86
N PRO A 52 12.57 5.81 -4.61
CA PRO A 52 11.53 5.29 -3.74
C PRO A 52 10.45 6.32 -3.43
N LEU A 53 9.23 5.83 -3.21
CA LEU A 53 8.21 6.59 -2.48
C LEU A 53 8.58 6.62 -0.98
N PRO A 54 8.79 7.80 -0.36
CA PRO A 54 9.04 7.90 1.07
C PRO A 54 7.82 7.46 1.91
N VAL A 55 8.05 6.72 3.00
CA VAL A 55 7.01 6.17 3.88
C VAL A 55 6.09 7.27 4.44
N ASP A 56 6.65 8.41 4.82
CA ASP A 56 5.92 9.58 5.33
C ASP A 56 5.00 10.24 4.27
N LYS A 57 5.25 9.97 2.99
CA LYS A 57 4.46 10.49 1.85
C LYS A 57 3.41 9.52 1.33
N VAL A 58 3.45 8.25 1.72
CA VAL A 58 2.52 7.22 1.24
C VAL A 58 1.07 7.63 1.44
N ARG A 59 0.70 8.05 2.66
CA ARG A 59 -0.68 8.45 2.97
C ARG A 59 -1.12 9.66 2.13
N ALA A 60 -0.28 10.69 2.06
CA ALA A 60 -0.61 11.91 1.34
C ALA A 60 -0.79 11.64 -0.17
N LEU A 61 0.06 10.79 -0.76
CA LEU A 61 -0.04 10.40 -2.16
C LEU A 61 -1.31 9.58 -2.44
N ALA A 62 -1.61 8.60 -1.59
CA ALA A 62 -2.82 7.80 -1.72
C ALA A 62 -4.08 8.68 -1.66
N VAL A 63 -4.15 9.62 -0.71
CA VAL A 63 -5.28 10.57 -0.60
C VAL A 63 -5.36 11.49 -1.82
N ALA A 64 -4.23 12.02 -2.30
CA ALA A 64 -4.20 12.88 -3.49
C ALA A 64 -4.71 12.16 -4.75
N LEU A 65 -4.49 10.85 -4.83
CA LEU A 65 -4.88 9.97 -5.94
C LEU A 65 -6.19 9.20 -5.72
N ASP A 66 -6.92 9.47 -4.63
CA ASP A 66 -8.16 8.76 -4.27
C ASP A 66 -7.98 7.22 -4.20
N ALA A 67 -6.87 6.78 -3.62
CA ALA A 67 -6.50 5.38 -3.46
C ALA A 67 -6.44 4.98 -1.98
N ASP A 68 -6.54 3.67 -1.72
CA ASP A 68 -6.41 3.13 -0.35
C ASP A 68 -4.96 3.29 0.16
N PRO A 69 -4.73 4.11 1.22
CA PRO A 69 -3.40 4.32 1.78
C PRO A 69 -2.80 3.05 2.38
N VAL A 70 -3.63 2.13 2.91
CA VAL A 70 -3.14 0.89 3.50
C VAL A 70 -2.64 -0.03 2.39
N ARG A 71 -3.41 -0.18 1.32
CA ARG A 71 -2.99 -0.95 0.14
C ARG A 71 -1.67 -0.43 -0.41
N LEU A 72 -1.51 0.88 -0.59
CA LEU A 72 -0.26 1.46 -1.08
C LEU A 72 0.91 1.22 -0.10
N MET A 73 0.69 1.37 1.21
CA MET A 73 1.70 1.09 2.23
C MET A 73 2.16 -0.37 2.20
N LEU A 74 1.23 -1.32 2.08
CA LEU A 74 1.56 -2.74 1.99
C LEU A 74 2.43 -3.03 0.77
N MET A 75 2.16 -2.42 -0.39
CA MET A 75 3.03 -2.58 -1.57
C MET A 75 4.42 -1.98 -1.36
N VAL A 76 4.52 -0.84 -0.66
CA VAL A 76 5.82 -0.21 -0.35
C VAL A 76 6.63 -1.10 0.60
N LEU A 77 6.02 -1.61 1.66
CA LEU A 77 6.69 -2.51 2.60
C LEU A 77 7.08 -3.83 1.93
N GLU A 78 6.19 -4.44 1.15
CA GLU A 78 6.44 -5.68 0.42
C GLU A 78 7.67 -5.56 -0.50
N GLU A 79 7.80 -4.44 -1.21
CA GLU A 79 8.89 -4.24 -2.17
C GLU A 79 10.19 -3.73 -1.54
N ARG A 80 10.11 -2.96 -0.44
CA ARG A 80 11.26 -2.20 0.10
C ARG A 80 11.74 -2.65 1.47
N HIS A 81 10.84 -3.21 2.27
CA HIS A 81 11.06 -3.59 3.67
C HIS A 81 10.34 -4.92 3.99
N PRO A 82 10.57 -6.00 3.22
CA PRO A 82 9.85 -7.25 3.38
C PRO A 82 10.04 -7.84 4.79
N GLU A 83 11.23 -7.71 5.38
CA GLU A 83 11.51 -8.14 6.76
C GLU A 83 10.66 -7.41 7.81
N LEU A 84 10.41 -6.11 7.59
CA LEU A 84 9.56 -5.32 8.49
C LEU A 84 8.08 -5.69 8.32
N LEU A 85 7.65 -5.99 7.10
CA LEU A 85 6.29 -6.47 6.84
C LEU A 85 6.04 -7.82 7.51
N GLU A 86 6.98 -8.77 7.39
CA GLU A 86 6.89 -10.08 8.04
C GLU A 86 6.87 -9.93 9.57
N PHE A 87 7.73 -9.10 10.15
CA PHE A 87 7.68 -8.79 11.58
C PHE A 87 6.29 -8.31 12.02
N PHE A 88 5.68 -7.36 11.30
CA PHE A 88 4.34 -6.91 11.65
C PHE A 88 3.26 -7.97 11.47
N ARG A 89 3.42 -8.89 10.51
CA ARG A 89 2.49 -10.03 10.33
C ARG A 89 2.58 -11.00 11.50
N GLU A 90 3.79 -11.35 11.93
CA GLU A 90 4.04 -12.24 13.07
C GLU A 90 3.50 -11.65 14.37
N GLU A 91 3.69 -10.35 14.59
CA GLU A 91 3.18 -9.64 15.78
C GLU A 91 1.67 -9.31 15.68
N GLY A 92 1.00 -9.61 14.56
CA GLY A 92 -0.42 -9.31 14.35
C GLY A 92 -0.74 -7.81 14.28
N THR A 93 0.25 -6.98 13.94
CA THR A 93 0.15 -5.50 13.86
C THR A 93 0.26 -4.97 12.43
N ALA A 94 0.34 -5.86 11.44
CA ALA A 94 0.36 -5.49 10.03
C ALA A 94 -0.86 -4.64 9.64
N PRO A 95 -0.69 -3.62 8.78
CA PRO A 95 -1.81 -2.85 8.27
C PRO A 95 -2.87 -3.75 7.61
N LEU A 96 -4.09 -3.72 8.14
CA LEU A 96 -5.21 -4.53 7.64
C LEU A 96 -5.82 -3.91 6.39
N SER A 97 -5.99 -4.73 5.36
CA SER A 97 -6.77 -4.42 4.15
C SER A 97 -8.24 -4.16 4.49
N ALA A 98 -8.98 -3.60 3.52
CA ALA A 98 -10.41 -3.35 3.68
C ALA A 98 -11.21 -4.63 3.97
N ASP A 99 -10.86 -5.75 3.33
CA ASP A 99 -11.56 -7.02 3.52
C ASP A 99 -11.24 -7.66 4.88
N GLU A 100 -9.99 -7.60 5.33
CA GLU A 100 -9.62 -8.06 6.68
C GLU A 100 -10.33 -7.25 7.76
N LYS A 101 -10.46 -5.93 7.57
CA LYS A 101 -11.24 -5.08 8.49
C LYS A 101 -12.70 -5.51 8.56
N ARG A 102 -13.34 -5.86 7.44
CA ARG A 102 -14.72 -6.36 7.42
C ARG A 102 -14.88 -7.65 8.22
N VAL A 103 -13.94 -8.59 8.09
CA VAL A 103 -13.95 -9.84 8.87
C VAL A 103 -13.79 -9.54 10.36
N LEU A 104 -12.86 -8.66 10.73
CA LEU A 104 -12.63 -8.28 12.12
C LEU A 104 -13.82 -7.50 12.72
N GLU A 105 -14.48 -6.66 11.95
CA GLU A 105 -15.72 -5.99 12.35
C GLU A 105 -16.84 -7.01 12.60
N ALA A 106 -17.03 -7.97 11.69
CA ALA A 106 -18.01 -9.04 11.87
C ALA A 106 -17.72 -9.87 13.13
N PHE A 107 -16.44 -10.19 13.37
CA PHE A 107 -15.99 -10.86 14.58
C PHE A 107 -16.34 -10.05 15.84
N ARG A 108 -15.95 -8.77 15.90
CA ARG A 108 -16.22 -7.89 17.05
C ARG A 108 -17.71 -7.73 17.30
N ASN A 109 -18.51 -7.57 16.25
CA ASN A 109 -19.96 -7.44 16.36
C ASN A 109 -20.61 -8.72 16.90
N ARG A 110 -20.09 -9.90 16.54
CA ARG A 110 -20.67 -11.19 16.94
C ARG A 110 -20.26 -11.64 18.34
N PHE A 111 -19.01 -11.38 18.74
CA PHE A 111 -18.39 -11.97 19.91
C PHE A 111 -17.97 -10.95 20.99
N GLY A 112 -17.89 -9.65 20.66
CA GLY A 112 -17.49 -8.61 21.60
C GLY A 112 -16.16 -8.91 22.27
N ASP A 113 -16.14 -8.89 23.60
CA ASP A 113 -14.96 -9.15 24.43
C ASP A 113 -14.81 -10.63 24.86
N GLN A 114 -15.56 -11.55 24.24
CA GLN A 114 -15.47 -12.97 24.55
C GLN A 114 -14.08 -13.53 24.18
N ARG A 115 -13.30 -13.91 25.21
CA ARG A 115 -12.01 -14.58 25.00
C ARG A 115 -12.21 -15.98 24.43
N GLY A 116 -11.33 -16.38 23.51
CA GLY A 116 -11.35 -17.71 22.87
C GLY A 116 -12.38 -17.86 21.73
N ALA A 117 -13.18 -16.83 21.44
CA ALA A 117 -14.09 -16.86 20.29
C ALA A 117 -13.35 -16.99 18.94
N SER A 118 -12.07 -16.62 18.90
CA SER A 118 -11.18 -16.83 17.76
C SER A 118 -11.13 -18.28 17.31
N ASP A 119 -11.12 -19.24 18.24
CA ASP A 119 -10.96 -20.65 17.91
C ASP A 119 -12.14 -21.17 17.09
N GLN A 120 -13.36 -20.75 17.46
CA GLN A 120 -14.57 -21.10 16.72
C GLN A 120 -14.56 -20.55 15.30
N VAL A 121 -14.08 -19.31 15.13
CA VAL A 121 -14.01 -18.65 13.82
C VAL A 121 -12.93 -19.27 12.96
N VAL A 122 -11.76 -19.57 13.52
CA VAL A 122 -10.67 -20.26 12.80
C VAL A 122 -11.14 -21.63 12.32
N GLU A 123 -11.81 -22.41 13.17
CA GLU A 123 -12.34 -23.72 12.78
C GLU A 123 -13.46 -23.63 11.74
N ALA A 124 -14.27 -22.57 11.76
CA ALA A 124 -15.26 -22.33 10.72
C ALA A 124 -14.59 -21.98 9.37
N ILE A 125 -13.56 -21.13 9.38
CA ILE A 125 -12.83 -20.74 8.17
C ILE A 125 -12.13 -21.94 7.53
N LYS A 126 -11.53 -22.85 8.31
CA LYS A 126 -10.89 -24.07 7.80
C LYS A 126 -11.86 -25.02 7.06
N LYS A 127 -13.18 -24.85 7.24
CA LYS A 127 -14.22 -25.71 6.64
C LYS A 127 -14.85 -25.10 5.38
N LEU A 128 -14.48 -23.88 5.01
CA LEU A 128 -14.87 -23.24 3.75
C LEU A 128 -14.08 -23.84 2.58
#